data_AF-A0A484I8C8-F1
#
_entry.id   AF-A0A484I8C8-F1
#
_cell.length_a   1.000
_cell.length_b   1.000
_cell.length_c   1.000
_cell.angle_alpha   90.00
_cell.angle_beta   90.00
_cell.angle_gamma   90.00
#
_symmetry.space_group_name_H-M   'P 1'
#
loop_
_entity.id
_entity.type
_entity.pdbx_description
1 polymer ?
#
loop_
_entity_poly.entity_id
_entity_poly.type
_entity_poly.pdbx_seq_one_letter_code
_entity_poly.pdbx_strand_id
1 'polypeptide(L)'
;MSSEKAMAPQIFTTGRLLSSPNISISFVEAKVNSTLEVAEKISNQANEGVDFIKLYVGLTPDLVKEAINKSHSLELKVIGHLFSTSWKDAASHNIDFLTHAVPVSPSLLSFQDRERFIEYGDDPFNHFLWLDLVKINSNELDEMIESLVENNIYVDPTLSVYEAMVKDNFEGNQHLWTKVLQLTKKCTVVE
;
A
#
# COMPACT_ATOMS: atom_id res chain seq x y z
N MET A 1 -4.91 31.95 21.48
CA MET A 1 -4.92 32.42 20.08
C MET A 1 -6.23 31.98 19.47
N SER A 2 -7.09 32.91 19.02
CA SER A 2 -8.29 32.52 18.28
C SER A 2 -7.86 31.93 16.94
N SER A 3 -8.22 30.67 16.67
CA SER A 3 -8.03 30.11 15.34
C SER A 3 -8.97 30.83 14.38
N GLU A 4 -8.42 31.72 13.56
CA GLU A 4 -9.16 32.24 12.43
C GLU A 4 -9.47 31.06 11.50
N LYS A 5 -10.75 30.76 11.33
CA LYS A 5 -11.22 29.71 10.42
C LYS A 5 -11.09 30.23 8.99
N ALA A 6 -10.35 29.52 8.14
CA ALA A 6 -10.27 29.79 6.71
C ALA A 6 -11.33 28.97 5.94
N MET A 7 -11.85 29.50 4.84
CA MET A 7 -12.59 28.67 3.88
C MET A 7 -11.60 27.74 3.18
N ALA A 8 -11.78 26.43 3.35
CA ALA A 8 -10.90 25.40 2.82
C ALA A 8 -11.70 24.12 2.54
N PRO A 9 -11.17 23.17 1.75
CA PRO A 9 -11.72 21.83 1.64
C PRO A 9 -11.80 21.15 3.00
N GLN A 10 -12.74 20.21 3.17
CA GLN A 10 -12.68 19.29 4.29
C GLN A 10 -11.45 18.39 4.11
N ILE A 11 -10.57 18.38 5.11
CA ILE A 11 -9.35 17.60 5.11
C ILE A 11 -9.57 16.42 6.06
N PHE A 12 -9.29 15.22 5.57
CA PHE A 12 -9.12 14.03 6.40
C PHE A 12 -7.64 13.74 6.49
N THR A 13 -7.19 13.42 7.70
CA THR A 13 -5.77 13.32 8.02
C THR A 13 -5.40 11.91 8.43
N THR A 14 -4.19 11.53 8.05
CA THR A 14 -3.44 10.49 8.76
C THR A 14 -2.45 11.20 9.66
N GLY A 15 -1.99 10.55 10.72
CA GLY A 15 -0.80 11.01 11.42
C GLY A 15 0.46 10.54 10.70
N ARG A 16 1.54 10.34 11.46
CA ARG A 16 2.81 9.87 10.92
C ARG A 16 2.67 8.47 10.29
N LEU A 17 3.37 8.24 9.18
CA LEU A 17 3.46 6.93 8.53
C LEU A 17 4.10 5.91 9.49
N LEU A 18 3.44 4.77 9.72
CA LEU A 18 4.00 3.67 10.51
C LEU A 18 4.77 2.71 9.60
N SER A 19 6.05 2.48 9.90
CA SER A 19 6.88 1.48 9.21
C SER A 19 7.82 0.77 10.16
N SER A 20 8.28 -0.42 9.76
CA SER A 20 9.42 -1.06 10.41
C SER A 20 10.74 -0.41 10.00
N PRO A 21 11.74 -0.31 10.89
CA PRO A 21 13.09 0.13 10.53
C PRO A 21 13.84 -0.86 9.62
N ASN A 22 13.31 -2.08 9.39
CA ASN A 22 13.91 -3.06 8.49
C ASN A 22 14.04 -2.56 7.05
N ILE A 23 13.13 -1.67 6.62
CA ILE A 23 13.24 -0.92 5.39
C ILE A 23 13.40 0.56 5.75
N SER A 24 14.59 1.11 5.50
CA SER A 24 14.91 2.49 5.88
C SER A 24 14.37 3.48 4.86
N ILE A 25 13.35 4.24 5.25
CA ILE A 25 12.76 5.31 4.44
C ILE A 25 13.05 6.66 5.10
N SER A 26 13.71 7.56 4.38
CA SER A 26 14.23 8.82 4.93
C SER A 26 13.14 9.74 5.49
N PHE A 27 11.95 9.73 4.90
CA PHE A 27 10.81 10.59 5.30
C PHE A 27 9.84 9.91 6.28
N VAL A 28 10.06 8.65 6.65
CA VAL A 28 9.20 7.95 7.61
C VAL A 28 9.74 8.15 9.03
N GLU A 29 8.97 8.90 9.82
CA GLU A 29 9.36 9.27 11.18
C GLU A 29 8.94 8.23 12.24
N ALA A 30 7.75 7.64 12.12
CA ALA A 30 7.21 6.71 13.12
C ALA A 30 7.64 5.27 12.84
N LYS A 31 8.81 4.91 13.37
CA LYS A 31 9.36 3.56 13.28
C LYS A 31 8.83 2.70 14.43
N VAL A 32 8.40 1.48 14.10
CA VAL A 32 7.86 0.49 15.05
C VAL A 32 8.43 -0.89 14.75
N ASN A 33 8.81 -1.66 15.76
CA ASN A 33 9.39 -3.00 15.60
C ASN A 33 8.63 -4.11 16.33
N SER A 34 7.58 -3.77 17.07
CA SER A 34 6.79 -4.70 17.86
C SER A 34 5.31 -4.32 17.86
N THR A 35 4.44 -5.28 18.13
CA THR A 35 2.99 -5.07 18.23
C THR A 35 2.63 -4.07 19.33
N LEU A 36 3.37 -4.08 20.45
CA LEU A 36 3.20 -3.10 21.53
C LEU A 36 3.49 -1.67 21.06
N GLU A 37 4.59 -1.46 20.35
CA GLU A 37 4.93 -0.14 19.78
C GLU A 37 3.90 0.32 18.74
N VAL A 38 3.42 -0.59 17.89
CA VAL A 38 2.32 -0.33 16.94
C VAL A 38 1.09 0.17 17.70
N ALA A 39 0.67 -0.57 18.73
CA ALA A 39 -0.54 -0.23 19.49
C ALA A 39 -0.42 1.11 20.23
N GLU A 40 0.76 1.41 20.78
CA GLU A 40 1.06 2.68 21.43
C GLU A 40 1.02 3.84 20.43
N LYS A 41 1.69 3.72 19.27
CA LYS A 41 1.71 4.77 18.24
C LYS A 41 0.33 5.06 17.66
N ILE A 42 -0.48 4.03 17.43
CA ILE A 42 -1.86 4.21 16.95
C ILE A 42 -2.69 4.91 18.03
N SER A 43 -2.58 4.52 19.30
CA SER A 43 -3.30 5.19 20.40
C SER A 43 -2.92 6.66 20.51
N ASN A 44 -1.64 6.99 20.35
CA ASN A 44 -1.15 8.36 20.38
C ASN A 44 -1.70 9.18 19.19
N GLN A 45 -1.66 8.65 17.97
CA GLN A 45 -2.22 9.35 16.80
C GLN A 45 -3.75 9.51 16.90
N ALA A 46 -4.46 8.51 17.42
CA ALA A 46 -5.89 8.62 17.68
C ALA A 46 -6.20 9.75 18.68
N ASN A 47 -5.42 9.87 19.75
CA ASN A 47 -5.53 10.97 20.72
C ASN A 47 -5.18 12.34 20.12
N GLU A 48 -4.35 12.38 19.07
CA GLU A 48 -4.07 13.59 18.28
C GLU A 48 -5.21 13.97 17.33
N GLY A 49 -6.21 13.09 17.15
CA GLY A 49 -7.43 13.37 16.39
C GLY A 49 -7.34 13.08 14.89
N VAL A 50 -6.50 12.12 14.49
CA VAL A 50 -6.41 11.68 13.08
C VAL A 50 -7.68 10.95 12.64
N ASP A 51 -7.99 11.01 11.35
CA ASP A 51 -9.15 10.34 10.75
C ASP A 51 -8.83 8.92 10.27
N PHE A 52 -7.56 8.65 9.96
CA PHE A 52 -7.06 7.38 9.42
C PHE A 52 -5.68 7.02 9.97
N ILE A 53 -5.34 5.73 9.94
CA ILE A 53 -3.97 5.23 10.18
C ILE A 53 -3.34 4.83 8.84
N LYS A 54 -2.10 5.31 8.59
CA LYS A 54 -1.35 4.98 7.37
C LYS A 54 -0.18 4.04 7.67
N LEU A 55 -0.25 2.86 7.08
CA LEU A 55 0.76 1.81 7.16
C LEU A 55 1.70 1.87 5.95
N TYR A 56 2.97 1.54 6.18
CA TYR A 56 4.02 1.66 5.19
C TYR A 56 4.86 0.38 5.03
N VAL A 57 5.72 0.41 4.02
CA VAL A 57 6.26 -0.75 3.30
C VAL A 57 7.00 -1.78 4.16
N GLY A 58 7.60 -1.38 5.28
CA GLY A 58 8.42 -2.26 6.12
C GLY A 58 7.66 -3.12 7.12
N LEU A 59 6.36 -2.88 7.34
CA LEU A 59 5.61 -3.63 8.36
C LEU A 59 5.43 -5.10 7.96
N THR A 60 5.76 -6.01 8.87
CA THR A 60 5.54 -7.45 8.72
C THR A 60 4.06 -7.80 8.95
N PRO A 61 3.61 -9.01 8.54
CA PRO A 61 2.20 -9.39 8.64
C PRO A 61 1.64 -9.26 10.07
N ASP A 62 2.39 -9.67 11.09
CA ASP A 62 1.96 -9.54 12.49
C ASP A 62 1.79 -8.08 12.93
N LEU A 63 2.66 -7.17 12.46
CA LEU A 63 2.56 -5.75 12.77
C LEU A 63 1.39 -5.10 12.04
N VAL A 64 1.14 -5.47 10.78
CA VAL A 64 -0.03 -5.01 10.01
C VAL A 64 -1.32 -5.49 10.66
N LYS A 65 -1.39 -6.76 11.06
CA LYS A 65 -2.54 -7.33 11.77
C LYS A 65 -2.84 -6.59 13.07
N GLU A 66 -1.82 -6.35 13.90
CA GLU A 66 -1.99 -5.56 15.13
C GLU A 66 -2.46 -4.14 14.81
N ALA A 67 -1.88 -3.51 13.79
CA ALA A 67 -2.25 -2.16 13.41
C ALA A 67 -3.73 -2.06 12.98
N ILE A 68 -4.22 -3.03 12.20
CA ILE A 68 -5.62 -3.11 11.79
C ILE A 68 -6.52 -3.30 13.01
N ASN A 69 -6.26 -4.33 13.83
CA ASN A 69 -7.06 -4.62 15.02
C ASN A 69 -7.15 -3.41 15.96
N LYS A 70 -6.00 -2.78 16.23
CA LYS A 70 -5.94 -1.63 17.12
C LYS A 70 -6.69 -0.42 16.54
N SER A 71 -6.51 -0.12 15.26
CA SER A 71 -7.19 1.00 14.60
C SER A 71 -8.71 0.80 14.62
N HIS A 72 -9.18 -0.39 14.26
CA HIS A 72 -10.61 -0.74 14.27
C HIS A 72 -11.21 -0.68 15.68
N SER A 73 -10.46 -1.08 16.72
CA SER A 73 -10.91 -0.93 18.12
C SER A 73 -11.12 0.53 18.56
N LEU A 74 -10.55 1.47 17.81
CA LEU A 74 -10.69 2.92 18.00
C LEU A 74 -11.58 3.55 16.91
N GLU A 75 -12.31 2.74 16.15
CA GLU A 75 -13.19 3.16 15.04
C GLU A 75 -12.44 3.92 13.91
N LEU A 76 -11.12 3.74 13.81
CA LEU A 76 -10.29 4.30 12.75
C LEU A 76 -10.07 3.30 11.61
N LYS A 77 -10.12 3.80 10.38
CA LYS A 77 -9.82 3.02 9.18
C LYS A 77 -8.34 3.04 8.83
N VAL A 78 -7.88 2.01 8.13
CA VAL A 78 -6.47 1.80 7.80
C VAL A 78 -6.20 1.88 6.31
N ILE A 79 -5.19 2.66 5.94
CA ILE A 79 -4.69 2.79 4.56
C ILE A 79 -3.31 2.14 4.48
N GLY A 80 -3.06 1.25 3.51
CA GLY A 80 -1.80 0.54 3.34
C GLY A 80 -1.03 0.94 2.07
N HIS A 81 0.24 1.31 2.23
CA HIS A 81 1.26 1.14 1.19
C HIS A 81 2.19 0.02 1.67
N LEU A 82 1.90 -1.21 1.25
CA LEU A 82 2.49 -2.43 1.81
C LEU A 82 3.45 -3.09 0.82
N PHE A 83 4.53 -3.66 1.35
CA PHE A 83 5.51 -4.45 0.60
C PHE A 83 5.92 -5.71 1.37
N SER A 84 6.42 -5.56 2.61
CA SER A 84 6.77 -6.70 3.48
C SER A 84 5.57 -7.53 3.96
N THR A 85 4.35 -7.03 3.74
CA THR A 85 3.09 -7.76 3.94
C THR A 85 2.36 -7.80 2.61
N SER A 86 1.92 -8.99 2.18
CA SER A 86 1.18 -9.12 0.93
C SER A 86 -0.22 -8.50 1.05
N TRP A 87 -0.77 -8.07 -0.08
CA TRP A 87 -2.14 -7.53 -0.10
C TRP A 87 -3.18 -8.59 0.27
N LYS A 88 -2.94 -9.86 -0.09
CA LYS A 88 -3.79 -11.00 0.30
C LYS A 88 -3.82 -11.20 1.82
N ASP A 89 -2.66 -11.12 2.48
CA ASP A 89 -2.59 -11.21 3.95
C ASP A 89 -3.30 -10.04 4.61
N ALA A 90 -3.06 -8.81 4.13
CA ALA A 90 -3.72 -7.61 4.66
C ALA A 90 -5.25 -7.65 4.46
N ALA A 91 -5.71 -8.14 3.30
CA ALA A 91 -7.13 -8.34 3.00
C ALA A 91 -7.78 -9.38 3.92
N SER A 92 -7.08 -10.48 4.23
CA SER A 92 -7.55 -11.49 5.19
C SER A 92 -7.72 -10.96 6.63
N HIS A 93 -7.14 -9.79 6.91
CA HIS A 93 -7.30 -9.05 8.15
C HIS A 93 -8.23 -7.84 8.02
N ASN A 94 -8.92 -7.69 6.89
CA ASN A 94 -9.88 -6.61 6.59
C ASN A 94 -9.27 -5.20 6.63
N ILE A 95 -8.09 -5.00 6.05
CA ILE A 95 -7.58 -3.63 5.82
C ILE A 95 -8.58 -2.79 5.00
N ASP A 96 -8.78 -1.52 5.32
CA ASP A 96 -9.84 -0.74 4.65
C ASP A 96 -9.45 -0.29 3.23
N PHE A 97 -8.22 0.21 3.06
CA PHE A 97 -7.75 0.78 1.80
C PHE A 97 -6.31 0.37 1.47
N LEU A 98 -6.03 0.14 0.19
CA LEU A 98 -4.69 -0.04 -0.37
C LEU A 98 -4.40 1.05 -1.40
N THR A 99 -3.13 1.47 -1.49
CA THR A 99 -2.71 2.55 -2.41
C THR A 99 -1.80 2.05 -3.52
N HIS A 100 -1.79 2.80 -4.62
CA HIS A 100 -0.95 2.67 -5.81
C HIS A 100 -1.36 1.63 -6.86
N ALA A 101 -2.26 0.67 -6.56
CA ALA A 101 -2.67 -0.42 -7.47
C ALA A 101 -1.53 -1.26 -8.10
N VAL A 102 -0.27 -0.98 -7.79
CA VAL A 102 0.93 -1.72 -8.15
C VAL A 102 1.53 -2.26 -6.85
N PRO A 103 1.25 -3.52 -6.48
CA PRO A 103 1.55 -4.06 -5.15
C PRO A 103 3.04 -4.33 -4.91
N VAL A 104 3.88 -4.33 -5.97
CA VAL A 104 5.33 -4.60 -5.92
C VAL A 104 5.67 -5.87 -5.11
N SER A 105 4.82 -6.89 -5.17
CA SER A 105 4.97 -8.09 -4.34
C SER A 105 5.65 -9.22 -5.11
N PRO A 106 6.81 -9.74 -4.64
CA PRO A 106 7.50 -10.85 -5.31
C PRO A 106 6.66 -12.13 -5.37
N SER A 107 5.70 -12.31 -4.44
CA SER A 107 4.82 -13.48 -4.42
C SER A 107 3.89 -13.56 -5.62
N LEU A 108 3.62 -12.42 -6.28
CA LEU A 108 2.78 -12.30 -7.47
C LEU A 108 3.53 -12.57 -8.78
N LEU A 109 4.83 -12.85 -8.70
CA LEU A 109 5.67 -13.19 -9.84
C LEU A 109 5.84 -14.71 -9.95
N SER A 110 6.06 -15.17 -11.19
CA SER A 110 6.49 -16.55 -11.45
C SER A 110 7.80 -16.85 -10.72
N PHE A 111 8.14 -18.13 -10.50
CA PHE A 111 9.37 -18.48 -9.80
C PHE A 111 10.62 -17.82 -10.44
N GLN A 112 10.76 -17.89 -11.77
CA GLN A 112 11.92 -17.29 -12.46
C GLN A 112 11.95 -15.76 -12.34
N ASP A 113 10.78 -15.12 -12.49
CA ASP A 113 10.67 -13.66 -12.41
C ASP A 113 10.86 -13.15 -10.98
N ARG A 114 10.44 -13.92 -9.98
CA ARG A 114 10.66 -13.65 -8.57
C ARG A 114 12.14 -13.64 -8.23
N GLU A 115 12.90 -14.65 -8.66
CA GLU A 115 14.35 -14.68 -8.45
C GLU A 115 15.02 -13.46 -9.09
N ARG A 116 14.60 -13.09 -10.30
CA ARG A 116 15.10 -11.88 -10.97
C ARG A 116 14.74 -10.60 -10.22
N PHE A 117 13.53 -10.50 -9.68
CA PHE A 117 13.13 -9.36 -8.87
C PHE A 117 13.95 -9.29 -7.58
N ILE A 118 14.18 -10.42 -6.90
CA ILE A 118 14.99 -10.48 -5.69
C ILE A 118 16.43 -10.04 -5.96
N GLU A 119 17.03 -10.52 -7.06
CA GLU A 119 18.41 -10.22 -7.43
C GLU A 119 18.60 -8.74 -7.82
N TYR A 120 17.65 -8.14 -8.54
CA TYR A 120 17.84 -6.82 -9.17
C TYR A 120 16.94 -5.71 -8.62
N GLY A 121 16.05 -6.00 -7.67
CA GLY A 121 15.05 -5.01 -7.28
C GLY A 121 14.13 -5.35 -6.13
N ASP A 122 14.58 -6.11 -5.13
CA ASP A 122 13.85 -6.34 -3.86
C ASP A 122 13.72 -5.07 -3.01
N ASP A 123 13.07 -4.05 -3.59
CA ASP A 123 12.85 -2.73 -3.02
C ASP A 123 11.39 -2.31 -3.29
N PRO A 124 10.69 -1.74 -2.30
CA PRO A 124 9.29 -1.36 -2.43
C PRO A 124 9.02 -0.30 -3.50
N PHE A 125 10.02 0.44 -3.97
CA PHE A 125 9.87 1.49 -4.98
C PHE A 125 10.31 1.04 -6.36
N ASN A 126 10.73 -0.22 -6.55
CA ASN A 126 11.10 -0.73 -7.86
C ASN A 126 9.89 -1.17 -8.69
N HIS A 127 8.90 -0.27 -8.81
CA HIS A 127 7.64 -0.52 -9.49
C HIS A 127 7.84 -0.90 -10.95
N PHE A 128 8.83 -0.31 -11.65
CA PHE A 128 9.04 -0.55 -13.07
C PHE A 128 9.59 -1.94 -13.35
N LEU A 129 10.57 -2.41 -12.57
CA LEU A 129 11.04 -3.79 -12.70
C LEU A 129 9.91 -4.78 -12.39
N TRP A 130 9.17 -4.56 -11.31
CA TRP A 130 8.04 -5.44 -10.98
C TRP A 130 6.98 -5.45 -12.09
N LEU A 131 6.63 -4.27 -12.62
CA LEU A 131 5.70 -4.13 -13.74
C LEU A 131 6.23 -4.84 -14.99
N ASP A 132 7.52 -4.77 -15.31
CA ASP A 132 8.11 -5.51 -16.44
C ASP A 132 7.92 -7.02 -16.31
N LEU A 133 8.10 -7.53 -15.10
CA LEU A 133 8.10 -8.96 -14.79
C LEU A 133 6.69 -9.55 -14.62
N VAL A 134 5.75 -8.79 -14.05
CA VAL A 134 4.41 -9.33 -13.74
C VAL A 134 3.66 -9.72 -15.01
N LYS A 135 2.98 -10.87 -14.94
CA LYS A 135 2.03 -11.33 -15.94
C LYS A 135 0.63 -10.98 -15.45
N ILE A 136 -0.06 -10.10 -16.18
CA ILE A 136 -1.37 -9.57 -15.78
C ILE A 136 -2.43 -10.65 -15.62
N ASN A 137 -2.36 -11.74 -16.39
CA ASN A 137 -3.33 -12.83 -16.34
C ASN A 137 -2.74 -14.07 -15.65
N SER A 138 -2.06 -13.89 -14.53
CA SER A 138 -1.55 -14.99 -13.70
C SER A 138 -2.54 -15.36 -12.59
N ASN A 139 -2.53 -16.64 -12.19
CA ASN A 139 -3.35 -17.12 -11.08
C ASN A 139 -3.05 -16.36 -9.78
N GLU A 140 -1.79 -16.04 -9.51
CA GLU A 140 -1.39 -15.34 -8.28
C GLU A 140 -2.01 -13.94 -8.19
N LEU A 141 -2.11 -13.25 -9.33
CA LEU A 141 -2.76 -11.94 -9.38
C LEU A 141 -4.28 -12.07 -9.24
N ASP A 142 -4.88 -13.05 -9.91
CA ASP A 142 -6.33 -13.29 -9.85
C ASP A 142 -6.76 -13.67 -8.43
N GLU A 143 -6.02 -14.55 -7.74
CA GLU A 143 -6.28 -14.89 -6.33
C GLU A 143 -6.14 -13.70 -5.38
N MET A 144 -5.19 -12.79 -5.66
CA MET A 144 -5.06 -11.56 -4.87
C MET A 144 -6.27 -10.66 -5.07
N ILE A 145 -6.71 -10.45 -6.31
CA ILE A 145 -7.89 -9.64 -6.64
C ILE A 145 -9.15 -10.24 -6.03
N GLU A 146 -9.36 -11.55 -6.16
CA GLU A 146 -10.47 -12.28 -5.53
C GLU A 146 -10.49 -12.02 -4.01
N SER A 147 -9.34 -12.12 -3.34
CA SER A 147 -9.23 -11.81 -1.92
C SER A 147 -9.58 -10.36 -1.59
N LEU A 148 -9.21 -9.38 -2.42
CA LEU A 148 -9.63 -7.99 -2.22
C LEU A 148 -11.14 -7.83 -2.36
N VAL A 149 -11.75 -8.47 -3.37
CA VAL A 149 -13.18 -8.39 -3.64
C VAL A 149 -13.99 -9.04 -2.52
N GLU A 150 -13.62 -10.26 -2.12
CA GLU A 150 -14.29 -11.00 -1.03
C GLU A 150 -14.29 -10.22 0.29
N ASN A 151 -13.21 -9.49 0.57
CA ASN A 151 -13.06 -8.70 1.80
C ASN A 151 -13.44 -7.21 1.62
N ASN A 152 -14.00 -6.82 0.48
CA ASN A 152 -14.45 -5.44 0.17
C ASN A 152 -13.36 -4.36 0.36
N ILE A 153 -12.14 -4.66 -0.08
CA ILE A 153 -10.99 -3.77 0.08
C ILE A 153 -10.98 -2.72 -1.03
N TYR A 154 -10.88 -1.44 -0.66
CA TYR A 154 -10.79 -0.35 -1.63
C TYR A 154 -9.34 -0.15 -2.09
N VAL A 155 -9.15 0.14 -3.38
CA VAL A 155 -7.82 0.41 -3.95
C VAL A 155 -7.81 1.77 -4.63
N ASP A 156 -6.92 2.67 -4.18
CA ASP A 156 -6.61 3.91 -4.89
C ASP A 156 -5.43 3.67 -5.84
N PRO A 157 -5.62 3.73 -7.18
CA PRO A 157 -4.56 3.44 -8.14
C PRO A 157 -3.54 4.57 -8.28
N THR A 158 -3.82 5.79 -7.80
CA THR A 158 -2.93 6.95 -7.96
C THR A 158 -2.46 7.15 -9.42
N LEU A 159 -3.35 6.96 -10.41
CA LEU A 159 -2.99 6.90 -11.84
C LEU A 159 -2.18 8.11 -12.34
N SER A 160 -2.43 9.31 -11.82
CA SER A 160 -1.69 10.52 -12.18
C SER A 160 -0.21 10.45 -11.79
N VAL A 161 0.12 9.75 -10.69
CA VAL A 161 1.52 9.53 -10.26
C VAL A 161 2.23 8.61 -11.25
N TYR A 162 1.61 7.48 -11.62
CA TYR A 162 2.20 6.57 -12.62
C TYR A 162 2.32 7.20 -14.00
N GLU A 163 1.32 7.99 -14.40
CA GLU A 163 1.38 8.72 -15.66
C GLU A 163 2.58 9.67 -15.68
N ALA A 164 2.82 10.41 -14.58
CA ALA A 164 3.98 11.28 -14.44
C ALA A 164 5.31 10.50 -14.47
N MET A 165 5.40 9.38 -13.73
CA MET A 165 6.62 8.54 -13.70
C MET A 165 6.97 7.97 -15.08
N VAL A 166 5.97 7.59 -15.88
CA VAL A 166 6.21 7.02 -17.22
C VAL A 166 6.60 8.10 -18.24
N LYS A 167 6.09 9.33 -18.10
CA LYS A 167 6.34 10.44 -19.04
C LYS A 167 7.81 10.82 -19.18
N ASP A 168 8.62 10.62 -18.14
CA ASP A 168 10.06 10.94 -18.17
C ASP A 168 10.84 10.16 -19.24
N ASN A 169 10.35 8.98 -19.65
CA ASN A 169 10.86 8.23 -20.81
C ASN A 169 9.70 7.51 -21.52
N PHE A 170 8.77 8.29 -22.07
CA PHE A 170 7.50 7.75 -22.56
C PHE A 170 7.67 6.65 -23.61
N GLU A 171 8.55 6.82 -24.60
CA GLU A 171 8.77 5.82 -25.66
C GLU A 171 9.31 4.49 -25.10
N GLY A 172 10.20 4.54 -24.12
CA GLY A 172 10.76 3.34 -23.47
C GLY A 172 9.82 2.68 -22.45
N ASN A 173 8.85 3.43 -21.90
CA ASN A 173 8.02 3.00 -20.78
C ASN A 173 6.53 2.86 -21.13
N GLN A 174 6.15 3.01 -22.40
CA GLN A 174 4.74 2.97 -22.81
C GLN A 174 4.05 1.64 -22.46
N HIS A 175 4.78 0.53 -22.49
CA HIS A 175 4.26 -0.78 -22.09
C HIS A 175 3.98 -0.85 -20.58
N LEU A 176 4.75 -0.14 -19.74
CA LEU A 176 4.52 -0.05 -18.30
C LEU A 176 3.20 0.69 -18.02
N TRP A 177 2.94 1.80 -18.72
CA TRP A 177 1.65 2.50 -18.62
C TRP A 177 0.48 1.59 -18.98
N THR A 178 0.63 0.80 -20.05
CA THR A 178 -0.38 -0.18 -20.45
C THR A 178 -0.64 -1.21 -19.35
N LYS A 179 0.42 -1.73 -18.70
CA LYS A 179 0.27 -2.65 -17.56
C LYS A 179 -0.41 -2.01 -16.35
N VAL A 180 -0.07 -0.77 -16.01
CA VAL A 180 -0.75 -0.03 -14.92
C VAL A 180 -2.26 0.09 -15.18
N LEU A 181 -2.66 0.46 -16.40
CA LEU A 181 -4.07 0.53 -16.78
C LEU A 181 -4.77 -0.83 -16.72
N GLN A 182 -4.08 -1.89 -17.16
CA GLN A 182 -4.62 -3.26 -17.11
C GLN A 182 -4.81 -3.75 -15.67
N LEU A 183 -3.84 -3.51 -14.78
CA LEU A 183 -3.96 -3.82 -13.35
C LEU A 183 -5.11 -3.05 -12.71
N THR A 184 -5.19 -1.74 -12.95
CA THR A 184 -6.25 -0.89 -12.42
C THR A 184 -7.62 -1.39 -12.86
N LYS A 185 -7.77 -1.75 -14.14
CA LYS A 185 -9.02 -2.30 -14.68
C LYS A 185 -9.40 -3.65 -14.07
N LYS A 186 -8.40 -4.47 -13.69
CA LYS A 186 -8.62 -5.73 -12.98
C LYS A 186 -9.11 -5.50 -11.54
N CYS A 187 -8.66 -4.43 -10.88
CA CYS A 187 -9.12 -4.06 -9.54
C CYS A 187 -10.47 -3.32 -9.54
N THR A 188 -10.95 -2.84 -10.68
CA THR A 188 -12.30 -2.29 -10.81
C THR A 188 -13.28 -3.43 -11.11
N VAL A 189 -13.98 -3.92 -10.09
CA VAL A 189 -15.16 -4.75 -10.32
C VAL A 189 -16.23 -3.86 -10.94
N VAL A 190 -16.61 -4.16 -12.17
CA VAL A 190 -17.88 -3.73 -12.73
C VAL A 190 -18.89 -4.81 -12.32
N GLU A 191 -19.96 -4.37 -11.65
CA GLU A 191 -21.11 -5.20 -11.27
C GLU A 191 -21.58 -6.19 -12.35
#